data_AF-A0A2V9LRS0-F1
#
_entry.id   AF-A0A2V9LRS0-F1
#
_cell.length_a   1.000
_cell.length_b   1.000
_cell.length_c   1.000
_cell.angle_alpha   90.00
_cell.angle_beta   90.00
_cell.angle_gamma   90.00
#
_symmetry.space_group_name_H-M   'P 1'
#
loop_
_entity.id
_entity.type
_entity.pdbx_description
1 polymer ?
#
loop_
_entity_poly.entity_id
_entity_poly.type
_entity_poly.pdbx_seq_one_letter_code
_entity_poly.pdbx_strand_id
1 'polypeptide(L)'
;MPRIGVLITYEEVYGKRGSLDDLHALLRPLSFYSVIVSLGKINAVMRTWLNEPDIETDKEICKLLFGAEATRVERVRERYPAGVAVTRMTVLYVCRQAALSCASDGQSIDSPEDLLAIGQCCLIANDLSLTVRFAPSSPVRDKAAALIPFSSYLGREDYANEIARTQIILMETAKSHKAAASPDFVDLAELFRQTTGISITDFASLVFGLLTRYLGLTLRDLFGNPDSYFVPPTFFGRTAVDHATLDRFLDLICID
;
A
#
# COMPACT_ATOMS: atom_id res chain seq x y z
N MET A 1 -11.50 -9.32 21.09
CA MET A 1 -12.45 -8.57 20.24
C MET A 1 -11.68 -8.04 19.05
N PRO A 2 -12.09 -8.30 17.80
CA PRO A 2 -11.46 -7.67 16.65
C PRO A 2 -11.68 -6.16 16.78
N ARG A 3 -10.58 -5.39 16.89
CA ARG A 3 -10.65 -3.93 16.87
C ARG A 3 -10.88 -3.53 15.41
N ILE A 4 -12.12 -3.16 15.08
CA ILE A 4 -12.42 -2.55 13.77
C ILE A 4 -11.69 -1.20 13.76
N GLY A 5 -10.73 -1.02 12.85
CA GLY A 5 -10.09 0.26 12.63
C GLY A 5 -11.09 1.26 12.02
N VAL A 6 -11.13 2.48 12.57
CA VAL A 6 -11.89 3.60 11.98
C VAL A 6 -10.90 4.47 11.23
N LEU A 7 -11.17 4.81 9.97
CA LEU A 7 -10.28 5.69 9.23
C LEU A 7 -10.43 7.12 9.76
N ILE A 8 -9.32 7.76 10.10
CA ILE A 8 -9.28 9.20 10.37
C ILE A 8 -9.24 9.91 9.01
N THR A 9 -10.19 10.81 8.77
CA THR A 9 -10.31 11.44 7.44
C THR A 9 -9.91 12.91 7.40
N TYR A 10 -9.75 13.44 6.19
CA TYR A 10 -9.41 14.86 6.01
C TYR A 10 -10.57 15.75 6.47
N GLU A 11 -11.82 15.35 6.25
CA GLU A 11 -13.01 16.01 6.79
C GLU A 11 -13.00 16.14 8.33
N GLU A 12 -12.60 15.08 9.05
CA GLU A 12 -12.59 15.10 10.51
C GLU A 12 -11.49 15.99 11.10
N VAL A 13 -10.36 16.11 10.39
CA VAL A 13 -9.17 16.86 10.82
C VAL A 13 -9.28 18.35 10.43
N TYR A 14 -9.77 18.63 9.22
CA TYR A 14 -9.77 19.98 8.61
C TYR A 14 -11.18 20.57 8.42
N GLY A 15 -12.25 19.82 8.69
CA GLY A 15 -13.64 20.30 8.62
C GLY A 15 -14.19 20.46 7.20
N LYS A 16 -13.43 20.07 6.17
CA LYS A 16 -13.84 20.05 4.76
C LYS A 16 -13.48 18.69 4.20
N ARG A 17 -14.42 18.04 3.51
CA ARG A 17 -14.14 16.81 2.78
C ARG A 17 -13.14 17.04 1.63
N GLY A 18 -12.13 16.20 1.55
CA GLY A 18 -11.17 16.20 0.45
C GLY A 18 -11.78 15.66 -0.86
N SER A 19 -11.40 16.26 -1.98
CA SER A 19 -11.73 15.81 -3.33
C SER A 19 -10.51 15.21 -4.05
N LEU A 20 -10.75 14.55 -5.17
CA LEU A 20 -9.67 14.06 -6.03
C LEU A 20 -8.81 15.23 -6.56
N ASP A 21 -9.43 16.37 -6.86
CA ASP A 21 -8.74 17.57 -7.31
C ASP A 21 -7.85 18.16 -6.21
N ASP A 22 -8.32 18.18 -4.95
CA ASP A 22 -7.49 18.60 -3.81
C ASP A 22 -6.26 17.69 -3.67
N LEU A 23 -6.44 16.37 -3.81
CA LEU A 23 -5.33 15.40 -3.75
C LEU A 23 -4.35 15.61 -4.91
N HIS A 24 -4.84 15.77 -6.14
CA HIS A 24 -3.99 16.03 -7.31
C HIS A 24 -3.26 17.36 -7.21
N ALA A 25 -3.88 18.39 -6.62
CA ALA A 25 -3.24 19.68 -6.40
C ALA A 25 -2.03 19.57 -5.46
N LEU A 26 -2.10 18.72 -4.43
CA LEU A 26 -0.98 18.45 -3.53
C LEU A 26 0.14 17.63 -4.20
N LEU A 27 -0.21 16.67 -5.06
CA LEU A 27 0.77 15.79 -5.71
C LEU A 27 1.45 16.42 -6.93
N ARG A 28 0.76 17.29 -7.67
CA ARG A 28 1.26 17.89 -8.91
C ARG A 28 2.64 18.56 -8.82
N PRO A 29 2.97 19.33 -7.76
CA PRO A 29 4.29 19.95 -7.67
C PRO A 29 5.41 18.96 -7.34
N LEU A 30 5.09 17.79 -6.77
CA LEU A 30 6.07 16.82 -6.29
C LEU A 30 6.54 15.89 -7.41
N SER A 31 7.76 15.39 -7.29
CA SER A 31 8.28 14.36 -8.19
C SER A 31 7.63 13.01 -7.87
N PHE A 32 7.29 12.26 -8.92
CA PHE A 32 6.77 10.90 -8.77
C PHE A 32 7.72 10.02 -7.93
N TYR A 33 9.01 10.08 -8.23
CA TYR A 33 10.05 9.32 -7.54
C TYR A 33 10.02 9.58 -6.02
N SER A 34 10.09 10.85 -5.60
CA SER A 34 10.13 11.21 -4.18
C SER A 34 8.85 10.79 -3.44
N VAL A 35 7.68 10.93 -4.09
CA VAL A 35 6.40 10.48 -3.52
C VAL A 35 6.40 8.96 -3.30
N ILE A 36 6.79 8.18 -4.30
CA ILE A 36 6.80 6.71 -4.19
C ILE A 36 7.83 6.24 -3.14
N VAL A 37 9.02 6.82 -3.10
CA VAL A 37 10.03 6.48 -2.08
C VAL A 37 9.50 6.79 -0.67
N SER A 38 8.84 7.93 -0.49
CA SER A 38 8.28 8.34 0.81
C SER A 38 7.16 7.40 1.26
N LEU A 39 6.22 7.09 0.37
CA LEU A 39 5.13 6.13 0.61
C LEU A 39 5.65 4.71 0.83
N GLY A 40 6.70 4.32 0.11
CA GLY A 40 7.37 3.04 0.27
C GLY A 40 8.05 2.88 1.64
N LYS A 41 8.70 3.95 2.13
CA LYS A 41 9.28 4.03 3.49
C LYS A 41 8.20 3.92 4.57
N ILE A 42 7.09 4.65 4.42
CA ILE A 42 5.93 4.57 5.32
C ILE A 42 5.38 3.14 5.34
N ASN A 43 5.20 2.53 4.17
CA ASN A 43 4.73 1.15 4.05
C ASN A 43 5.67 0.15 4.76
N ALA A 44 6.99 0.31 4.60
CA ALA A 44 8.01 -0.52 5.23
C ALA A 44 7.93 -0.47 6.76
N VAL A 45 7.84 0.73 7.33
CA VAL A 45 7.76 0.94 8.78
C VAL A 45 6.44 0.43 9.36
N MET A 46 5.32 0.80 8.73
CA MET A 46 4.00 0.41 9.21
C MET A 46 3.72 -1.08 9.00
N ARG A 47 4.56 -1.76 8.21
CA ARG A 47 4.38 -3.16 7.82
C ARG A 47 2.98 -3.44 7.32
N THR A 48 2.46 -2.53 6.46
CA THR A 48 1.04 -2.56 6.10
C THR A 48 0.63 -3.86 5.38
N TRP A 49 1.60 -4.64 4.90
CA TRP A 49 1.39 -5.98 4.38
C TRP A 49 0.87 -6.97 5.43
N LEU A 50 1.24 -6.85 6.71
CA LEU A 50 0.72 -7.69 7.80
C LEU A 50 -0.79 -7.51 7.99
N ASN A 51 -1.35 -6.41 7.48
CA ASN A 51 -2.79 -6.15 7.47
C ASN A 51 -3.40 -6.15 8.89
N GLU A 52 -2.60 -5.72 9.87
CA GLU A 52 -2.98 -5.50 11.26
C GLU A 52 -2.77 -4.02 11.62
N PRO A 53 -3.76 -3.34 12.24
CA PRO A 53 -3.60 -1.95 12.66
C PRO A 53 -2.56 -1.83 13.80
N ASP A 54 -1.41 -1.22 13.50
CA ASP A 54 -0.45 -0.77 14.52
C ASP A 54 -0.67 0.72 14.82
N ILE A 55 -1.50 0.97 15.84
CA ILE A 55 -1.89 2.33 16.24
C ILE A 55 -0.69 3.14 16.73
N GLU A 56 0.29 2.52 17.39
CA GLU A 56 1.44 3.25 17.93
C GLU A 56 2.39 3.65 16.79
N THR A 57 2.64 2.76 15.84
CA THR A 57 3.40 3.12 14.64
C THR A 57 2.65 4.16 13.78
N ASP A 58 1.33 4.08 13.65
CA ASP A 58 0.52 5.09 12.95
C ASP A 58 0.64 6.48 13.62
N LYS A 59 0.65 6.55 14.96
CA LYS A 59 0.89 7.81 15.70
C LYS A 59 2.27 8.39 15.41
N GLU A 60 3.32 7.58 15.44
CA GLU A 60 4.68 8.05 15.14
C GLU A 60 4.81 8.52 13.69
N ILE A 61 4.20 7.81 12.75
CA ILE A 61 4.10 8.25 11.34
C ILE A 61 3.30 9.55 11.22
N CYS A 62 2.21 9.72 11.98
CA CYS A 62 1.45 10.97 11.99
C CYS A 62 2.29 12.14 12.51
N LYS A 63 3.10 11.95 13.57
CA LYS A 63 4.02 12.99 14.04
C LYS A 63 5.02 13.40 12.97
N LEU A 64 5.54 12.44 12.21
CA LEU A 64 6.43 12.70 11.08
C LEU A 64 5.73 13.48 9.96
N LEU A 65 4.60 12.96 9.47
CA LEU A 65 3.92 13.51 8.31
C LEU A 65 3.32 14.88 8.60
N PHE A 66 2.65 15.04 9.74
CA PHE A 66 1.89 16.26 10.02
C PHE A 66 2.69 17.28 10.85
N GLY A 67 3.83 16.92 11.42
CA GLY A 67 4.65 17.82 12.23
C GLY A 67 3.83 18.53 13.32
N ALA A 68 3.80 19.87 13.27
CA ALA A 68 2.99 20.69 14.18
C ALA A 68 1.47 20.41 14.09
N GLU A 69 0.98 19.97 12.93
CA GLU A 69 -0.43 19.64 12.70
C GLU A 69 -0.83 18.26 13.24
N ALA A 70 0.11 17.44 13.71
CA ALA A 70 -0.19 16.12 14.26
C ALA A 70 -1.19 16.18 15.44
N THR A 71 -1.20 17.30 16.19
CA THR A 71 -2.16 17.54 17.27
C THR A 71 -3.62 17.59 16.80
N ARG A 72 -3.89 17.88 15.51
CA ARG A 72 -5.23 17.87 14.94
C ARG A 72 -5.70 16.44 14.70
N VAL A 73 -4.80 15.59 14.19
CA VAL A 73 -5.05 14.15 14.00
C VAL A 73 -5.27 13.46 15.34
N GLU A 74 -4.45 13.76 16.35
CA GLU A 74 -4.61 13.18 17.69
C GLU A 74 -5.93 13.59 18.36
N ARG A 75 -6.43 14.81 18.14
CA ARG A 75 -7.77 15.21 18.61
C ARG A 75 -8.92 14.42 17.98
N VAL A 76 -8.75 13.90 16.76
CA VAL A 76 -9.71 12.94 16.19
C VAL A 76 -9.56 11.58 16.87
N ARG A 77 -8.32 11.14 17.09
CA ARG A 77 -8.00 9.85 17.75
C ARG A 77 -8.47 9.78 19.21
N GLU A 78 -8.51 10.90 19.94
CA GLU A 78 -9.11 10.96 21.28
C GLU A 78 -10.59 10.58 21.28
N ARG A 79 -11.32 10.94 20.22
CA ARG A 79 -12.73 10.57 20.03
C ARG A 79 -12.87 9.12 19.53
N TYR A 80 -11.90 8.65 18.75
CA TYR A 80 -11.86 7.31 18.19
C TYR A 80 -10.51 6.64 18.47
N PRO A 81 -10.32 5.99 19.64
CA PRO A 81 -9.01 5.46 20.03
C PRO A 81 -8.44 4.37 19.10
N ALA A 82 -9.30 3.71 18.30
CA ALA A 82 -8.92 2.77 17.25
C ALA A 82 -8.82 3.43 15.85
N GLY A 83 -8.80 4.76 15.81
CA GLY A 83 -8.64 5.55 14.61
C GLY A 83 -7.27 5.29 13.98
N VAL A 84 -7.20 5.18 12.65
CA VAL A 84 -5.95 5.04 11.88
C VAL A 84 -5.95 6.03 10.73
N ALA A 85 -4.88 6.78 10.57
CA ALA A 85 -4.76 7.77 9.49
C ALA A 85 -4.15 7.16 8.23
N VAL A 86 -3.19 6.26 8.38
CA VAL A 86 -2.47 5.63 7.27
C VAL A 86 -2.70 4.12 7.29
N THR A 87 -3.03 3.58 6.12
CA THR A 87 -3.29 2.16 5.90
C THR A 87 -2.71 1.71 4.57
N ARG A 88 -2.61 0.39 4.34
CA ARG A 88 -2.17 -0.16 3.05
C ARG A 88 -2.95 0.42 1.87
N MET A 89 -4.27 0.49 2.01
CA MET A 89 -5.14 0.99 0.93
C MET A 89 -4.91 2.47 0.65
N THR A 90 -4.71 3.30 1.68
CA THR A 90 -4.35 4.72 1.45
C THR A 90 -3.03 4.85 0.73
N VAL A 91 -2.00 4.12 1.15
CA VAL A 91 -0.68 4.19 0.53
C VAL A 91 -0.77 3.79 -0.94
N LEU A 92 -1.40 2.65 -1.24
CA LEU A 92 -1.57 2.18 -2.61
C LEU A 92 -2.41 3.15 -3.46
N TYR A 93 -3.46 3.74 -2.87
CA TYR A 93 -4.29 4.72 -3.55
C TYR A 93 -3.49 5.98 -3.91
N VAL A 94 -2.72 6.53 -2.97
CA VAL A 94 -1.88 7.70 -3.21
C VAL A 94 -0.78 7.38 -4.22
N CYS A 95 -0.13 6.21 -4.16
CA CYS A 95 0.83 5.77 -5.18
C CYS A 95 0.20 5.78 -6.59
N ARG A 96 -1.03 5.27 -6.72
CA ARG A 96 -1.76 5.29 -8.00
C ARG A 96 -2.03 6.73 -8.46
N GLN A 97 -2.45 7.63 -7.57
CA GLN A 97 -2.70 9.02 -7.96
C GLN A 97 -1.41 9.77 -8.29
N ALA A 98 -0.30 9.46 -7.62
CA ALA A 98 1.02 10.01 -7.90
C ALA A 98 1.44 9.69 -9.33
N ALA A 99 1.28 8.43 -9.77
CA ALA A 99 1.57 8.01 -11.14
C ALA A 99 0.74 8.76 -12.21
N LEU A 100 -0.42 9.31 -11.83
CA LEU A 100 -1.31 10.03 -12.74
C LEU A 100 -1.09 11.55 -12.73
N SER A 101 -0.51 12.10 -11.66
CA SER A 101 -0.62 13.54 -11.37
C SER A 101 0.69 14.24 -11.08
N CYS A 102 1.71 13.50 -10.61
CA CYS A 102 3.03 14.07 -10.33
C CYS A 102 3.69 14.54 -11.63
N ALA A 103 4.47 15.62 -11.54
CA ALA A 103 5.32 16.05 -12.65
C ALA A 103 6.53 15.11 -12.80
N SER A 104 6.99 14.93 -14.04
CA SER A 104 8.21 14.17 -14.36
C SER A 104 9.48 14.81 -13.79
N ASP A 105 9.50 16.13 -13.68
CA ASP A 105 10.58 16.97 -13.15
C ASP A 105 10.14 17.72 -11.87
N GLY A 106 9.23 17.12 -11.10
CA GLY A 106 8.69 17.71 -9.88
C GLY A 106 9.72 17.87 -8.76
N GLN A 107 9.29 18.54 -7.69
CA GLN A 107 10.11 18.84 -6.52
C GLN A 107 10.37 17.59 -5.66
N SER A 108 11.56 17.51 -5.07
CA SER A 108 11.89 16.50 -4.06
C SER A 108 11.19 16.80 -2.74
N ILE A 109 10.93 15.76 -1.95
CA ILE A 109 10.29 15.86 -0.63
C ILE A 109 11.41 15.99 0.40
N ASP A 110 11.78 17.22 0.73
CA ASP A 110 12.93 17.51 1.60
C ASP A 110 12.54 18.38 2.82
N SER A 111 11.32 18.92 2.85
CA SER A 111 10.83 19.78 3.92
C SER A 111 9.68 19.14 4.73
N PRO A 112 9.44 19.63 5.97
CA PRO A 112 8.23 19.26 6.71
C PRO A 112 6.93 19.61 5.99
N GLU A 113 6.92 20.64 5.15
CA GLU A 113 5.75 21.05 4.37
C GLU A 113 5.43 20.04 3.26
N ASP A 114 6.46 19.46 2.63
CA ASP A 114 6.28 18.39 1.63
C ASP A 114 5.74 17.10 2.29
N LEU A 115 6.24 16.76 3.48
CA LEU A 115 5.74 15.63 4.26
C LEU A 115 4.29 15.84 4.71
N LEU A 116 3.92 17.09 5.05
CA LEU A 116 2.55 17.46 5.35
C LEU A 116 1.63 17.22 4.16
N ALA A 117 2.07 17.56 2.94
CA ALA A 117 1.31 17.26 1.73
C ALA A 117 1.06 15.76 1.57
N ILE A 118 2.05 14.90 1.82
CA ILE A 118 1.87 13.43 1.83
C ILE A 118 0.86 12.99 2.89
N GLY A 119 0.95 13.51 4.12
CA GLY A 119 -0.01 13.24 5.18
C GLY A 119 -1.44 13.63 4.79
N GLN A 120 -1.61 14.82 4.21
CA GLN A 120 -2.91 15.30 3.72
C GLN A 120 -3.45 14.43 2.57
N CYS A 121 -2.61 13.99 1.62
CA CYS A 121 -3.00 13.04 0.59
C CYS A 121 -3.54 11.72 1.18
N CYS A 122 -2.93 11.19 2.24
CA CYS A 122 -3.42 9.99 2.92
C CYS A 122 -4.82 10.21 3.55
N LEU A 123 -5.03 11.34 4.21
CA LEU A 123 -6.34 11.67 4.79
C LEU A 123 -7.42 11.91 3.74
N ILE A 124 -7.07 12.55 2.61
CA ILE A 124 -8.00 12.73 1.48
C ILE A 124 -8.31 11.38 0.83
N ALA A 125 -7.32 10.49 0.73
CA ALA A 125 -7.56 9.11 0.25
C ALA A 125 -8.56 8.36 1.14
N ASN A 126 -8.56 8.60 2.47
CA ASN A 126 -9.60 8.07 3.36
C ASN A 126 -10.99 8.62 3.01
N ASP A 127 -11.14 9.94 2.83
CA ASP A 127 -12.40 10.55 2.41
C ASP A 127 -12.93 9.96 1.10
N LEU A 128 -12.03 9.73 0.13
CA LEU A 128 -12.35 9.17 -1.19
C LEU A 128 -12.66 7.66 -1.12
N SER A 129 -12.06 6.93 -0.20
CA SER A 129 -12.31 5.50 0.01
C SER A 129 -13.65 5.24 0.69
N LEU A 130 -14.12 6.16 1.55
CA LEU A 130 -15.41 6.07 2.24
C LEU A 130 -16.62 6.50 1.37
N THR A 131 -16.39 6.93 0.12
CA THR A 131 -17.42 7.56 -0.73
C THR A 131 -18.42 6.58 -1.35
N VAL A 132 -18.23 5.27 -1.26
CA VAL A 132 -19.13 4.34 -1.96
C VAL A 132 -20.45 4.18 -1.22
N ARG A 133 -21.38 5.11 -1.49
CA ARG A 133 -22.78 5.03 -1.04
C ARG A 133 -23.60 4.29 -2.09
N PHE A 134 -24.06 3.09 -1.75
CA PHE A 134 -24.95 2.32 -2.63
C PHE A 134 -26.41 2.64 -2.36
N ALA A 135 -27.20 2.73 -3.44
CA ALA A 135 -28.64 2.60 -3.32
C ALA A 135 -28.96 1.18 -2.79
N PRO A 136 -30.03 1.00 -2.00
CA PRO A 136 -30.48 -0.33 -1.56
C PRO A 136 -30.67 -1.34 -2.70
N SER A 137 -30.97 -0.86 -3.91
CA SER A 137 -31.13 -1.64 -5.15
C SER A 137 -29.83 -2.10 -5.81
N SER A 138 -28.66 -1.66 -5.34
CA SER A 138 -27.39 -1.99 -6.01
C SER A 138 -27.11 -3.50 -5.97
N PRO A 139 -26.55 -4.10 -7.05
CA PRO A 139 -26.17 -5.51 -7.09
C PRO A 139 -25.29 -5.92 -5.90
N VAL A 140 -25.48 -7.15 -5.40
CA VAL A 140 -24.71 -7.69 -4.27
C VAL A 140 -23.21 -7.67 -4.55
N ARG A 141 -22.79 -7.95 -5.79
CA ARG A 141 -21.38 -7.92 -6.19
C ARG A 141 -20.75 -6.54 -6.01
N ASP A 142 -21.50 -5.47 -6.30
CA ASP A 142 -20.99 -4.10 -6.25
C ASP A 142 -20.86 -3.65 -4.79
N LYS A 143 -21.86 -4.01 -3.97
CA LYS A 143 -21.81 -3.82 -2.51
C LYS A 143 -20.64 -4.58 -1.89
N ALA A 144 -20.41 -5.83 -2.29
CA ALA A 144 -19.29 -6.63 -1.81
C ALA A 144 -17.93 -6.06 -2.27
N ALA A 145 -17.83 -5.60 -3.51
CA ALA A 145 -16.62 -4.99 -4.05
C ALA A 145 -16.20 -3.73 -3.26
N ALA A 146 -17.17 -2.93 -2.81
CA ALA A 146 -16.87 -1.78 -1.96
C ALA A 146 -16.49 -2.12 -0.52
N LEU A 147 -16.69 -3.36 -0.07
CA LEU A 147 -16.16 -3.82 1.20
C LEU A 147 -14.67 -4.22 1.07
N ILE A 148 -14.14 -4.38 -0.15
CA ILE A 148 -12.75 -4.78 -0.38
C ILE A 148 -11.74 -3.83 0.28
N PRO A 149 -11.84 -2.49 0.14
CA PRO A 149 -10.94 -1.58 0.86
C PRO A 149 -11.00 -1.77 2.37
N PHE A 150 -12.16 -2.16 2.90
CA PHE A 150 -12.36 -2.40 4.32
C PHE A 150 -11.84 -3.75 4.81
N SER A 151 -11.62 -4.70 3.90
CA SER A 151 -11.00 -6.00 4.24
C SER A 151 -9.56 -5.85 4.74
N SER A 152 -8.93 -4.70 4.49
CA SER A 152 -7.62 -4.35 5.04
C SER A 152 -7.67 -3.77 6.47
N TYR A 153 -8.86 -3.46 6.98
CA TYR A 153 -9.07 -2.88 8.32
C TYR A 153 -9.66 -3.88 9.33
N LEU A 154 -9.95 -5.10 8.86
CA LEU A 154 -10.38 -6.20 9.71
C LEU A 154 -9.13 -6.97 10.13
N GLY A 155 -8.87 -7.02 11.44
CA GLY A 155 -7.85 -7.91 12.00
C GLY A 155 -8.15 -9.34 11.55
N ARG A 156 -7.16 -9.98 10.90
CA ARG A 156 -7.33 -11.32 10.34
C ARG A 156 -6.78 -12.33 11.32
N GLU A 157 -7.56 -13.37 11.62
CA GLU A 157 -7.18 -14.36 12.64
C GLU A 157 -6.00 -15.26 12.21
N ASP A 158 -5.72 -15.39 10.90
CA ASP A 158 -4.58 -16.18 10.42
C ASP A 158 -4.10 -15.74 9.02
N TYR A 159 -3.17 -14.78 8.98
CA TYR A 159 -2.58 -14.26 7.74
C TYR A 159 -1.77 -15.31 6.96
N ALA A 160 -1.16 -16.28 7.65
CA ALA A 160 -0.39 -17.34 7.00
C ALA A 160 -1.32 -18.27 6.19
N ASN A 161 -2.49 -18.60 6.74
CA ASN A 161 -3.50 -19.37 6.02
C ASN A 161 -4.04 -18.65 4.78
N GLU A 162 -4.11 -17.31 4.79
CA GLU A 162 -4.52 -16.56 3.61
C GLU A 162 -3.48 -16.52 2.52
N ILE A 163 -2.20 -16.39 2.87
CA ILE A 163 -1.11 -16.54 1.89
C ILE A 163 -1.17 -17.94 1.28
N ALA A 164 -1.27 -18.98 2.12
CA ALA A 164 -1.35 -20.36 1.65
C ALA A 164 -2.58 -20.58 0.75
N ARG A 165 -3.76 -20.08 1.17
CA ARG A 165 -4.99 -20.15 0.37
C ARG A 165 -4.85 -19.42 -0.96
N THR A 166 -4.26 -18.23 -0.97
CA THR A 166 -4.05 -17.45 -2.20
C THR A 166 -3.09 -18.17 -3.14
N GLN A 167 -2.02 -18.76 -2.62
CA GLN A 167 -1.11 -19.60 -3.38
C GLN A 167 -1.82 -20.82 -3.97
N ILE A 168 -2.61 -21.55 -3.18
CA ILE A 168 -3.40 -22.71 -3.67
C ILE A 168 -4.38 -22.29 -4.79
N ILE A 169 -5.08 -21.15 -4.63
CA ILE A 169 -5.99 -20.65 -5.66
C ILE A 169 -5.24 -20.35 -6.96
N LEU A 170 -4.14 -19.59 -6.86
CA LEU A 170 -3.37 -19.17 -8.03
C LEU A 170 -2.61 -20.32 -8.70
N MET A 171 -2.09 -21.28 -7.92
CA MET A 171 -1.15 -22.30 -8.39
C MET A 171 -1.80 -23.66 -8.68
N GLU A 172 -2.91 -23.99 -8.00
CA GLU A 172 -3.56 -25.31 -8.10
C GLU A 172 -4.96 -25.22 -8.70
N THR A 173 -5.77 -24.24 -8.27
CA THR A 173 -7.17 -24.13 -8.74
C THR A 173 -7.24 -23.75 -10.21
N ALA A 174 -6.30 -22.89 -10.67
CA ALA A 174 -6.15 -22.53 -12.08
C ALA A 174 -5.85 -23.73 -12.99
N LYS A 175 -5.22 -24.78 -12.47
CA LYS A 175 -4.88 -26.00 -13.20
C LYS A 175 -6.00 -27.04 -13.18
N SER A 176 -7.10 -26.79 -12.48
CA SER A 176 -8.21 -27.74 -12.42
C SER A 176 -8.94 -27.79 -13.77
N HIS A 177 -9.19 -29.01 -14.27
CA HIS A 177 -9.89 -29.22 -15.55
C HIS A 177 -11.29 -28.59 -15.61
N LYS A 178 -11.93 -28.34 -14.46
CA LYS A 178 -13.23 -27.67 -14.38
C LYS A 178 -13.14 -26.15 -14.60
N ALA A 179 -12.06 -25.52 -14.15
CA ALA A 179 -11.84 -24.10 -14.37
C ALA A 179 -11.47 -23.83 -15.83
N ALA A 180 -10.52 -24.62 -16.37
CA ALA A 180 -10.08 -24.51 -17.77
C ALA A 180 -11.18 -24.77 -18.82
N ALA A 181 -12.26 -25.47 -18.46
CA ALA A 181 -13.40 -25.72 -19.34
C ALA A 181 -14.42 -24.57 -19.39
N SER A 182 -14.30 -23.56 -18.51
CA SER A 182 -15.18 -22.40 -18.51
C SER A 182 -14.70 -21.36 -19.55
N PRO A 183 -15.58 -20.84 -20.41
CA PRO A 183 -15.22 -19.79 -21.36
C PRO A 183 -14.82 -18.46 -20.69
N ASP A 184 -15.25 -18.24 -19.44
CA ASP A 184 -14.93 -17.04 -18.66
C ASP A 184 -13.69 -17.21 -17.78
N PHE A 185 -13.01 -18.37 -17.85
CA PHE A 185 -11.83 -18.61 -17.04
C PHE A 185 -10.60 -17.90 -17.62
N VAL A 186 -9.93 -17.15 -16.75
CA VAL A 186 -8.65 -16.50 -17.05
C VAL A 186 -7.58 -17.18 -16.21
N ASP A 187 -6.62 -17.83 -16.89
CA ASP A 187 -5.41 -18.34 -16.23
C ASP A 187 -4.49 -17.16 -15.90
N LEU A 188 -4.65 -16.62 -14.69
CA LEU A 188 -3.85 -15.50 -14.21
C LEU A 188 -2.37 -15.85 -14.08
N ALA A 189 -2.02 -17.11 -13.78
CA ALA A 189 -0.62 -17.51 -13.61
C ALA A 189 0.09 -17.53 -14.97
N GLU A 190 -0.56 -18.06 -16.00
CA GLU A 190 -0.03 -18.06 -17.36
C GLU A 190 -0.02 -16.65 -17.95
N LEU A 191 -1.08 -15.87 -17.77
CA LEU A 191 -1.13 -14.49 -18.23
C LEU A 191 -0.01 -13.64 -17.59
N PHE A 192 0.22 -13.82 -16.29
CA PHE A 192 1.33 -13.17 -15.60
C PHE A 192 2.66 -13.57 -16.24
N ARG A 193 2.92 -14.87 -16.42
CA ARG A 193 4.15 -15.37 -17.02
C ARG A 193 4.39 -14.87 -18.44
N GLN A 194 3.35 -14.78 -19.26
CA GLN A 194 3.44 -14.24 -20.62
C GLN A 194 3.76 -12.75 -20.62
N THR A 195 3.23 -12.00 -19.63
CA THR A 195 3.41 -10.55 -19.54
C THR A 195 4.75 -10.16 -18.95
N THR A 196 5.15 -10.80 -17.86
CA THR A 196 6.36 -10.46 -17.09
C THR A 196 7.57 -11.29 -17.49
N GLY A 197 7.33 -12.44 -18.12
CA GLY A 197 8.38 -13.40 -18.43
C GLY A 197 8.89 -14.17 -17.22
N ILE A 198 8.22 -14.10 -16.07
CA ILE A 198 8.60 -14.75 -14.80
C ILE A 198 7.43 -15.60 -14.30
N SER A 199 7.70 -16.76 -13.70
CA SER A 199 6.64 -17.55 -13.08
C SER A 199 6.08 -16.83 -11.84
N ILE A 200 4.79 -16.99 -11.56
CA ILE A 200 4.19 -16.40 -10.36
C ILE A 200 4.85 -16.89 -9.06
N THR A 201 5.37 -18.12 -9.07
CA THR A 201 6.08 -18.72 -7.95
C THR A 201 7.43 -18.05 -7.73
N ASP A 202 8.25 -17.91 -8.77
CA ASP A 202 9.57 -17.25 -8.64
C ASP A 202 9.41 -15.79 -8.23
N PHE A 203 8.43 -15.10 -8.82
CA PHE A 203 8.09 -13.73 -8.43
C PHE A 203 7.70 -13.65 -6.95
N ALA A 204 6.78 -14.52 -6.49
CA ALA A 204 6.37 -14.55 -5.08
C ALA A 204 7.52 -14.87 -4.14
N SER A 205 8.42 -15.80 -4.50
CA SER A 205 9.60 -16.14 -3.72
C SER A 205 10.60 -14.99 -3.64
N LEU A 206 10.85 -14.27 -4.74
CA LEU A 206 11.72 -13.10 -4.76
C LEU A 206 11.12 -11.94 -3.93
N VAL A 207 9.82 -11.68 -4.07
CA VAL A 207 9.10 -10.71 -3.23
C VAL A 207 9.19 -11.11 -1.75
N PHE A 208 8.96 -12.37 -1.41
CA PHE A 208 9.07 -12.84 -0.04
C PHE A 208 10.50 -12.66 0.51
N GLY A 209 11.51 -13.02 -0.27
CA GLY A 209 12.91 -12.78 0.06
C GLY A 209 13.20 -11.29 0.29
N LEU A 210 12.67 -10.42 -0.57
CA LEU A 210 12.78 -8.97 -0.44
C LEU A 210 12.14 -8.46 0.87
N LEU A 211 10.95 -8.95 1.21
CA LEU A 211 10.24 -8.56 2.45
C LEU A 211 11.07 -8.82 3.71
N THR A 212 11.91 -9.86 3.72
CA THR A 212 12.77 -10.16 4.89
C THR A 212 13.72 -9.01 5.24
N ARG A 213 14.11 -8.19 4.26
CA ARG A 213 14.94 -6.99 4.48
C ARG A 213 14.25 -5.95 5.35
N TYR A 214 12.92 -5.90 5.30
CA TYR A 214 12.10 -4.89 5.93
C TYR A 214 11.45 -5.36 7.24
N LEU A 215 11.48 -6.67 7.56
CA LEU A 215 10.92 -7.22 8.80
C LEU A 215 11.51 -6.60 10.08
N GLY A 216 12.76 -6.14 10.03
CA GLY A 216 13.46 -5.51 11.14
C GLY A 216 13.54 -3.98 11.07
N LEU A 217 13.01 -3.36 10.01
CA LEU A 217 13.19 -1.92 9.79
C LEU A 217 12.35 -1.12 10.79
N THR A 218 12.95 -0.09 11.38
CA THR A 218 12.30 0.87 12.28
C THR A 218 12.36 2.28 11.70
N LEU A 219 11.55 3.20 12.25
CA LEU A 219 11.65 4.62 11.93
C LEU A 219 13.07 5.16 12.17
N ARG A 220 13.71 4.72 13.26
CA ARG A 220 15.07 5.12 13.60
C ARG A 220 16.07 4.73 12.51
N ASP A 221 15.93 3.54 11.92
CA ASP A 221 16.82 3.08 10.86
C ASP A 221 16.67 3.95 9.61
N LEU A 222 15.43 4.32 9.27
CA LEU A 222 15.15 5.19 8.14
C LEU A 222 15.68 6.63 8.31
N PHE A 223 15.60 7.20 9.51
CA PHE A 223 16.14 8.53 9.77
C PHE A 223 17.66 8.54 9.97
N GLY A 224 18.21 7.47 10.57
CA GLY A 224 19.64 7.35 10.83
C GLY A 224 20.45 7.00 9.58
N ASN A 225 19.85 6.28 8.64
CA ASN A 225 20.42 5.99 7.34
C ASN A 225 19.30 5.86 6.29
N PRO A 226 18.96 6.92 5.57
CA PRO A 226 17.93 6.90 4.53
C PRO A 226 18.16 5.84 3.44
N ASP A 227 19.42 5.47 3.18
CA ASP A 227 19.79 4.46 2.19
C ASP A 227 19.49 3.04 2.67
N SER A 228 19.26 2.85 3.98
CA SER A 228 18.87 1.55 4.54
C SER A 228 17.52 1.05 4.03
N TYR A 229 16.71 1.93 3.44
CA TYR A 229 15.50 1.57 2.72
C TYR A 229 15.80 0.85 1.40
N PHE A 230 16.80 1.30 0.65
CA PHE A 230 17.07 0.75 -0.67
C PHE A 230 17.75 -0.61 -0.56
N VAL A 231 17.41 -1.48 -1.51
CA VAL A 231 17.97 -2.82 -1.59
C VAL A 231 19.06 -2.81 -2.65
N PRO A 232 20.31 -3.16 -2.29
CA PRO A 232 21.38 -3.18 -3.28
C PRO A 232 21.11 -4.28 -4.31
N PRO A 233 21.53 -4.09 -5.58
CA PRO A 233 21.37 -5.12 -6.61
C PRO A 233 21.98 -6.48 -6.22
N THR A 234 23.01 -6.47 -5.37
CA THR A 234 23.67 -7.68 -4.86
C THR A 234 22.85 -8.47 -3.85
N PHE A 235 21.71 -7.96 -3.38
CA PHE A 235 20.88 -8.61 -2.35
C PHE A 235 20.47 -10.04 -2.74
N PHE A 236 20.15 -10.25 -4.02
CA PHE A 236 19.78 -11.56 -4.54
C PHE A 236 20.96 -12.42 -4.99
N GLY A 237 22.21 -11.97 -4.80
CA GLY A 237 23.41 -12.65 -5.32
C GLY A 237 23.68 -14.05 -4.76
N ARG A 238 22.91 -14.51 -3.77
CA ARG A 238 22.99 -15.87 -3.19
C ARG A 238 21.73 -16.69 -3.42
N THR A 239 20.75 -16.20 -4.18
CA THR A 239 19.54 -16.98 -4.49
C THR A 239 19.83 -18.07 -5.51
N ALA A 240 19.04 -19.14 -5.48
CA ALA A 240 19.09 -20.20 -6.49
C ALA A 240 18.34 -19.85 -7.79
N VAL A 241 17.71 -18.67 -7.85
CA VAL A 241 17.01 -18.16 -9.04
C VAL A 241 18.04 -17.78 -10.10
N ASP A 242 17.78 -18.13 -11.35
CA ASP A 242 18.69 -17.81 -12.45
C ASP A 242 18.76 -16.30 -12.71
N HIS A 243 19.88 -15.86 -13.29
CA HIS A 243 20.14 -14.44 -13.52
C HIS A 243 19.13 -13.78 -14.45
N ALA A 244 18.64 -14.47 -15.49
CA ALA A 244 17.70 -13.86 -16.43
C ALA A 244 16.34 -13.60 -15.78
N THR A 245 15.89 -14.50 -14.89
CA THR A 245 14.70 -14.28 -14.07
C THR A 245 14.88 -13.14 -13.09
N LEU A 246 16.07 -13.04 -12.46
CA LEU A 246 16.39 -11.96 -11.54
C LEU A 246 16.42 -10.59 -12.24
N ASP A 247 17.04 -10.49 -13.41
CA ASP A 247 17.12 -9.25 -14.18
C ASP A 247 15.71 -8.76 -14.54
N ARG A 248 14.85 -9.66 -15.06
CA ARG A 248 13.44 -9.34 -15.32
C ARG A 248 12.69 -8.90 -14.07
N PHE A 249 12.98 -9.52 -12.92
CA PHE A 249 12.33 -9.14 -11.67
C PHE A 249 12.72 -7.72 -11.27
N LEU A 250 14.01 -7.38 -11.37
CA LEU A 250 14.51 -6.05 -11.07
C LEU A 250 13.93 -5.00 -12.04
N ASP A 251 13.87 -5.30 -13.34
CA ASP A 251 13.24 -4.42 -14.35
C ASP A 251 11.77 -4.09 -14.03
N LEU A 252 11.05 -4.98 -13.34
CA LEU A 252 9.64 -4.77 -12.97
C LEU A 252 9.44 -3.92 -11.72
N ILE A 253 10.45 -3.82 -10.83
CA ILE A 253 10.28 -3.22 -9.50
C ILE A 253 11.23 -2.06 -9.21
N CYS A 254 12.32 -1.94 -9.98
CA CYS A 254 13.25 -0.84 -9.86
C CYS A 254 12.56 0.46 -10.31
N ILE A 255 12.79 1.50 -9.53
CA ILE A 255 12.37 2.85 -9.85
C ILE A 255 13.66 3.58 -10.19
N ASP A 256 13.83 3.95 -11.47
CA ASP A 256 14.93 4.75 -11.98
C ASP A 256 14.77 6.24 -11.61
#